data_AF-A0A2Z6M093-F1
#
_entry.id   AF-A0A2Z6M093-F1
#
_cell.length_a   1.000
_cell.length_b   1.000
_cell.length_c   1.000
_cell.angle_alpha   90.00
_cell.angle_beta   90.00
_cell.angle_gamma   90.00
#
_symmetry.space_group_name_H-M   'P 1'
#
loop_
_entity.id
_entity.type
_entity.pdbx_description
1 polymer ?
#
loop_
_entity_poly.entity_id
_entity_poly.type
_entity_poly.pdbx_seq_one_letter_code
_entity_poly.pdbx_strand_id
1 'polypeptide(L)'
;MASSTVAGNNGWYRGRVKAVLSGDCLVIVAISTPKPGQTLPEKTITLSSLIAPRLARRGGVDEPFAWESREFLRKLCIGKEVVFRVDYNVPAINRDFGSVFLGNQNVAMLVVSGGWAKIKDQGQQRGEVSPYLAELLRLEEQAKQEGLGRWSKTPGAAEASIRNLPPSAIGNPSNLDAMGLLSANKGRPMEAIVEQVRDGSTVRVYLLPEFQFVQVFVAGIQI
;
A
#
# COMPACT_ATOMS: atom_id res chain seq x y z
N MET A 1 -8.52 -19.22 46.77
CA MET A 1 -8.16 -17.87 46.31
C MET A 1 -6.79 -17.92 45.67
N ALA A 2 -6.71 -18.29 44.39
CA ALA A 2 -5.48 -18.25 43.60
C ALA A 2 -5.68 -17.18 42.54
N SER A 3 -5.01 -16.04 42.73
CA SER A 3 -4.92 -14.95 41.76
C SER A 3 -4.08 -15.43 40.58
N SER A 4 -4.72 -15.67 39.44
CA SER A 4 -4.02 -15.84 38.17
C SER A 4 -3.89 -14.48 37.50
N THR A 5 -2.74 -13.84 37.69
CA THR A 5 -2.32 -12.67 36.93
C THR A 5 -2.23 -13.00 35.45
N VAL A 6 -3.22 -12.56 34.68
CA VAL A 6 -3.19 -12.60 33.22
C VAL A 6 -2.16 -11.57 32.75
N ALA A 7 -1.03 -12.04 32.24
CA ALA A 7 0.00 -11.20 31.65
C ALA A 7 -0.57 -10.38 30.48
N GLY A 8 -0.39 -9.05 30.53
CA GLY A 8 -0.96 -8.09 29.61
C GLY A 8 -0.51 -8.28 28.16
N ASN A 9 -1.47 -8.50 27.26
CA ASN A 9 -1.23 -8.51 25.84
C ASN A 9 -1.15 -7.04 25.37
N ASN A 10 0.07 -6.52 25.16
CA ASN A 10 0.36 -5.10 24.98
C ASN A 10 -0.18 -4.47 23.67
N GLY A 11 -1.15 -5.10 23.01
CA GLY A 11 -1.80 -4.64 21.76
C GLY A 11 -0.92 -4.70 20.50
N TRP A 12 0.36 -5.08 20.65
CA TRP A 12 1.34 -5.17 19.56
C TRP A 12 1.41 -6.58 18.99
N TYR A 13 1.44 -6.65 17.66
CA TYR A 13 1.52 -7.86 16.86
C TYR A 13 2.76 -7.79 15.97
N ARG A 14 3.23 -8.95 15.52
CA ARG A 14 4.29 -9.06 14.50
C ARG A 14 3.75 -9.80 13.29
N GLY A 15 4.14 -9.34 12.11
CA GLY A 15 3.78 -10.00 10.85
C GLY A 15 4.71 -9.60 9.72
N ARG A 16 4.48 -10.19 8.55
CA ARG A 16 5.18 -9.85 7.31
C ARG A 16 4.22 -9.08 6.40
N VAL A 17 4.70 -8.03 5.74
CA VAL A 17 3.88 -7.27 4.80
C VAL A 17 3.68 -8.09 3.54
N LYS A 18 2.42 -8.49 3.31
CA LYS A 18 1.97 -9.29 2.17
C LYS A 18 1.68 -8.41 0.95
N ALA A 19 1.03 -7.26 1.16
CA ALA A 19 0.62 -6.37 0.07
C ALA A 19 0.57 -4.90 0.53
N VAL A 20 0.65 -4.00 -0.44
CA VAL A 20 0.45 -2.55 -0.25
C VAL A 20 -0.71 -2.12 -1.14
N LEU A 21 -1.81 -1.66 -0.54
CA LEU A 21 -3.07 -1.35 -1.25
C LEU A 21 -3.12 0.11 -1.72
N SER A 22 -2.52 1.02 -0.95
CA SER A 22 -2.36 2.46 -1.22
C SER A 22 -1.15 2.98 -0.46
N GLY A 23 -0.78 4.25 -0.65
CA GLY A 23 0.36 4.89 0.05
C GLY A 23 0.25 4.98 1.57
N ASP A 24 -0.86 4.52 2.14
CA ASP A 24 -1.15 4.50 3.58
C ASP A 24 -1.76 3.16 4.04
N CYS A 25 -1.81 2.12 3.21
CA CYS A 25 -2.53 0.88 3.56
C CYS A 25 -1.73 -0.39 3.24
N LEU A 26 -1.57 -1.24 4.25
CA LEU A 26 -0.80 -2.48 4.21
C LEU A 26 -1.69 -3.68 4.53
N VAL A 27 -1.41 -4.82 3.89
CA VAL A 27 -1.89 -6.13 4.33
C VAL A 27 -0.72 -6.84 4.99
N ILE A 28 -0.90 -7.25 6.24
CA ILE A 28 0.12 -7.92 7.06
C ILE A 28 -0.37 -9.33 7.35
N VAL A 29 0.46 -10.32 7.07
CA VAL A 29 0.20 -11.75 7.32
C VAL A 29 1.01 -12.22 8.53
N ALA A 30 0.47 -13.11 9.34
CA ALA A 30 1.22 -13.74 10.43
C ALA A 30 2.46 -14.48 9.89
N ILE A 31 3.52 -14.58 10.71
CA ILE A 31 4.78 -15.24 10.32
C ILE A 31 4.67 -16.77 10.38
N SER A 32 3.87 -17.29 11.31
CA SER A 32 3.62 -18.72 11.44
C SER A 32 2.18 -18.97 11.86
N THR A 33 1.64 -20.13 11.49
CA THR A 33 0.41 -20.65 12.08
C THR A 33 0.75 -21.52 13.28
N PRO A 34 -0.07 -21.49 14.35
CA PRO A 34 0.04 -22.47 15.42
C PRO A 34 -0.45 -23.87 14.99
N LYS A 35 -1.06 -24.02 13.81
CA LYS A 35 -1.63 -25.29 13.32
C LYS A 35 -1.18 -25.59 11.87
N PRO A 36 -0.63 -26.79 11.60
CA PRO A 36 -0.31 -27.23 10.24
C PRO A 36 -1.57 -27.25 9.35
N GLY A 37 -1.45 -26.79 8.10
CA GLY A 37 -2.54 -26.82 7.11
C GLY A 37 -3.56 -25.68 7.20
N GLN A 38 -3.44 -24.75 8.16
CA GLN A 38 -4.29 -23.56 8.22
C GLN A 38 -3.70 -22.41 7.41
N THR A 39 -4.55 -21.59 6.78
CA THR A 39 -4.11 -20.34 6.16
C THR A 39 -3.62 -19.36 7.22
N LEU A 40 -2.52 -18.66 6.90
CA LEU A 40 -2.00 -17.63 7.81
C LEU A 40 -3.01 -16.49 7.93
N PRO A 41 -3.37 -16.08 9.16
CA PRO A 41 -4.28 -14.96 9.36
C PRO A 41 -3.68 -13.66 8.81
N GLU A 42 -4.53 -12.85 8.20
CA GLU A 42 -4.19 -11.57 7.59
C GLU A 42 -4.90 -10.42 8.30
N LYS A 43 -4.25 -9.26 8.31
CA LYS A 43 -4.78 -8.02 8.86
C LYS A 43 -4.48 -6.87 7.90
N THR A 44 -5.51 -6.15 7.49
CA THR A 44 -5.36 -4.91 6.73
C THR A 44 -5.28 -3.74 7.71
N ILE A 45 -4.19 -2.97 7.64
CA ILE A 45 -3.94 -1.81 8.49
C ILE A 45 -3.80 -0.57 7.61
N THR A 46 -4.62 0.45 7.87
CA THR A 46 -4.39 1.81 7.35
C THR A 46 -3.54 2.58 8.35
N LEU A 47 -2.55 3.34 7.91
CA LEU A 47 -1.70 4.13 8.80
C LEU A 47 -2.54 5.20 9.49
N SER A 48 -2.53 5.20 10.83
CA SER A 48 -3.37 6.07 11.64
C SER A 48 -3.19 7.55 11.30
N SER A 49 -4.31 8.27 11.18
CA SER A 49 -4.38 9.71 10.86
C SER A 49 -3.77 10.14 9.52
N LEU A 50 -3.41 9.24 8.60
CA LEU A 50 -2.93 9.59 7.26
C LEU A 50 -4.04 9.54 6.20
N ILE A 51 -3.84 10.31 5.13
CA ILE A 51 -4.58 10.22 3.87
C ILE A 51 -3.55 10.28 2.73
N ALA A 52 -3.33 9.16 2.05
CA ALA A 52 -2.53 9.11 0.82
C ALA A 52 -3.37 9.53 -0.41
N PRO A 53 -2.74 10.08 -1.47
CA PRO A 53 -3.41 10.29 -2.74
C PRO A 53 -3.92 8.97 -3.34
N ARG A 54 -5.10 9.00 -3.96
CA ARG A 54 -5.80 7.79 -4.41
C ARG A 54 -5.35 7.36 -5.80
N LEU A 55 -5.07 6.08 -5.95
CA LEU A 55 -4.85 5.46 -7.26
C LEU A 55 -6.14 5.36 -8.07
N ALA A 56 -5.97 5.30 -9.38
CA ALA A 56 -7.02 5.05 -10.34
C ALA A 56 -7.82 3.81 -9.96
N ARG A 57 -9.15 3.96 -9.99
CA ARG A 57 -10.10 2.85 -9.96
C ARG A 57 -10.62 2.61 -11.37
N ARG A 58 -11.59 1.71 -11.53
CA ARG A 58 -12.19 1.44 -12.84
C ARG A 58 -12.69 2.73 -13.51
N GLY A 59 -12.21 3.00 -14.72
CA GLY A 59 -12.53 4.21 -15.49
C GLY A 59 -12.01 5.52 -14.89
N GLY A 60 -11.16 5.48 -13.87
CA GLY A 60 -10.63 6.67 -13.19
C GLY A 60 -9.18 6.99 -13.60
N VAL A 61 -8.68 8.08 -13.05
CA VAL A 61 -7.28 8.51 -13.13
C VAL A 61 -6.66 8.51 -11.74
N ASP A 62 -5.33 8.44 -11.66
CA ASP A 62 -4.60 8.63 -10.41
C ASP A 62 -4.81 10.07 -9.92
N GLU A 63 -4.99 10.27 -8.60
CA GLU A 63 -4.74 11.58 -7.98
C GLU A 63 -3.22 11.89 -8.10
N PRO A 64 -2.82 13.17 -8.16
CA PRO A 64 -1.40 13.54 -8.20
C PRO A 64 -0.58 12.84 -7.11
N PHE A 65 0.57 12.29 -7.52
CA PHE A 65 1.54 11.56 -6.68
C PHE A 65 1.03 10.25 -6.06
N ALA A 66 -0.13 9.73 -6.48
CA ALA A 66 -0.69 8.50 -5.92
C ALA A 66 0.18 7.27 -6.19
N TRP A 67 0.75 7.19 -7.41
CA TRP A 67 1.62 6.07 -7.79
C TRP A 67 2.91 6.06 -6.99
N GLU A 68 3.60 7.18 -6.94
CA GLU A 68 4.85 7.36 -6.20
C GLU A 68 4.65 7.13 -4.71
N SER A 69 3.52 7.61 -4.16
CA SER A 69 3.15 7.37 -2.76
C SER A 69 2.99 5.87 -2.45
N ARG A 70 2.27 5.12 -3.30
CA ARG A 70 2.17 3.66 -3.13
C ARG A 70 3.52 2.97 -3.34
N GLU A 71 4.27 3.35 -4.36
CA GLU A 71 5.55 2.71 -4.68
C GLU A 71 6.60 2.95 -3.60
N PHE A 72 6.61 4.13 -2.98
CA PHE A 72 7.44 4.40 -1.80
C PHE A 72 7.13 3.38 -0.70
N LEU A 73 5.85 3.21 -0.34
CA LEU A 73 5.46 2.28 0.72
C LEU A 73 5.71 0.81 0.32
N ARG A 74 5.49 0.43 -0.94
CA ARG A 74 5.78 -0.92 -1.46
C ARG A 74 7.26 -1.23 -1.36
N LYS A 75 8.14 -0.37 -1.91
CA LYS A 75 9.60 -0.54 -1.85
C LYS A 75 10.12 -0.53 -0.41
N LEU A 76 9.48 0.24 0.47
CA LEU A 76 9.85 0.30 1.88
C LEU A 76 9.46 -0.98 2.64
N CYS A 77 8.26 -1.52 2.41
CA CYS A 77 7.66 -2.49 3.34
C CYS A 77 7.44 -3.89 2.79
N ILE A 78 7.25 -4.09 1.47
CA ILE A 78 6.82 -5.39 0.93
C ILE A 78 7.79 -6.53 1.30
N GLY A 79 7.26 -7.65 1.79
CA GLY A 79 8.04 -8.81 2.22
C GLY A 79 8.82 -8.64 3.52
N LYS A 80 8.87 -7.43 4.11
CA LYS A 80 9.57 -7.18 5.38
C LYS A 80 8.71 -7.51 6.59
N GLU A 81 9.38 -7.86 7.68
CA GLU A 81 8.73 -8.04 8.98
C GLU A 81 8.49 -6.69 9.66
N VAL A 82 7.30 -6.53 10.22
CA VAL A 82 6.86 -5.32 10.89
C VAL A 82 6.23 -5.65 12.24
N VAL A 83 6.31 -4.69 13.15
CA VAL A 83 5.58 -4.70 14.43
C VAL A 83 4.47 -3.66 14.32
N PHE A 84 3.24 -4.03 14.65
CA PHE A 84 2.09 -3.15 14.46
C PHE A 84 1.05 -3.30 15.56
N ARG A 85 0.21 -2.30 15.74
CA ARG A 85 -0.98 -2.36 16.58
C ARG A 85 -2.12 -1.62 15.91
N VAL A 86 -3.36 -1.99 16.26
CA VAL A 86 -4.53 -1.17 15.93
C VAL A 86 -4.60 -0.05 16.97
N ASP A 87 -4.60 1.20 16.51
CA ASP A 87 -4.82 2.36 17.37
C ASP A 87 -6.31 2.63 17.53
N TYR A 88 -7.08 2.53 16.43
CA TYR A 88 -8.53 2.67 16.43
C TYR A 88 -9.20 1.96 15.24
N ASN A 89 -10.49 1.66 15.36
CA ASN A 89 -11.32 1.14 14.27
C ASN A 89 -12.34 2.20 13.85
N VAL A 90 -12.67 2.26 12.57
CA VAL A 90 -13.80 3.05 12.07
C VAL A 90 -14.87 2.09 11.55
N PRO A 91 -15.88 1.75 12.37
CA PRO A 91 -16.87 0.73 12.04
C PRO A 91 -17.65 1.06 10.75
N ALA A 92 -17.96 2.34 10.54
CA ALA A 92 -18.72 2.81 9.38
C ALA A 92 -18.10 2.45 8.02
N ILE A 93 -16.77 2.25 7.97
CA ILE A 93 -16.05 1.83 6.76
C ILE A 93 -15.34 0.47 6.93
N ASN A 94 -15.55 -0.19 8.07
CA ASN A 94 -14.89 -1.43 8.48
C ASN A 94 -13.37 -1.40 8.24
N ARG A 95 -12.71 -0.36 8.75
CA ARG A 95 -11.25 -0.20 8.63
C ARG A 95 -10.57 -0.05 9.98
N ASP A 96 -9.50 -0.82 10.14
CA ASP A 96 -8.55 -0.65 11.24
C ASP A 96 -7.48 0.35 10.84
N PHE A 97 -7.26 1.32 11.73
CA PHE A 97 -6.18 2.28 11.67
C PHE A 97 -5.15 1.91 12.73
N GLY A 98 -3.88 1.89 12.34
CA GLY A 98 -2.83 1.40 13.22
C GLY A 98 -1.48 2.06 13.02
N SER A 99 -0.66 1.85 14.03
CA SER A 99 0.76 2.19 14.03
C SER A 99 1.56 0.99 13.54
N VAL A 100 2.43 1.20 12.57
CA VAL A 100 3.29 0.16 11.97
C VAL A 100 4.75 0.59 12.07
N PHE A 101 5.59 -0.31 12.55
CA PHE A 101 7.03 -0.11 12.74
C PHE A 101 7.82 -1.11 11.90
N LEU A 102 8.81 -0.58 11.17
CA LEU A 102 9.84 -1.35 10.50
C LEU A 102 11.14 -1.19 11.29
N GLY A 103 11.52 -2.21 12.05
CA GLY A 103 12.55 -2.07 13.09
C GLY A 103 12.11 -1.02 14.11
N ASN A 104 12.90 0.04 14.28
CA ASN A 104 12.61 1.15 15.20
C ASN A 104 11.95 2.36 14.52
N GLN A 105 11.66 2.29 13.22
CA GLN A 105 11.11 3.42 12.46
C GLN A 105 9.60 3.29 12.32
N ASN A 106 8.87 4.34 12.68
CA ASN A 106 7.43 4.42 12.44
C ASN A 106 7.19 4.70 10.94
N VAL A 107 6.49 3.77 10.28
CA VAL A 107 6.23 3.84 8.83
C VAL A 107 5.42 5.09 8.45
N ALA A 108 4.46 5.50 9.28
CA ALA A 108 3.67 6.71 9.02
C ALA A 108 4.53 7.97 9.02
N MET A 109 5.53 8.05 9.91
CA MET A 109 6.47 9.16 9.94
C MET A 109 7.32 9.22 8.67
N LEU A 110 7.82 8.07 8.18
CA LEU A 110 8.58 7.99 6.93
C LEU A 110 7.75 8.40 5.69
N VAL A 111 6.48 7.99 5.65
CA VAL A 111 5.55 8.35 4.56
C VAL A 111 5.28 9.85 4.57
N VAL A 112 5.01 10.44 5.74
CA VAL A 112 4.70 11.88 5.87
C VAL A 112 5.94 12.74 5.62
N SER A 113 7.10 12.36 6.15
CA SER A 113 8.36 13.10 5.94
C SER A 113 8.75 13.14 4.46
N GLY A 114 8.42 12.10 3.69
CA GLY A 114 8.63 12.09 2.24
C GLY A 114 7.58 12.86 1.43
N GLY A 115 6.56 13.44 2.07
CA GLY A 115 5.45 14.11 1.40
C GLY A 115 4.51 13.15 0.64
N TRP A 116 4.45 11.88 1.04
CA TRP A 116 3.66 10.86 0.33
C TRP A 116 2.22 10.74 0.84
N ALA A 117 1.90 11.32 2.00
CA ALA A 117 0.55 11.42 2.53
C ALA A 117 0.37 12.76 3.25
N LYS A 118 -0.89 13.13 3.49
CA LYS A 118 -1.24 14.25 4.39
C LYS A 118 -1.86 13.74 5.68
N ILE A 119 -1.85 14.56 6.71
CA ILE A 119 -2.54 14.28 7.96
C ILE A 119 -4.03 14.56 7.76
N LYS A 120 -4.87 13.65 8.25
CA LYS A 120 -6.32 13.81 8.25
C LYS A 120 -6.70 15.00 9.14
N ASP A 121 -7.50 15.91 8.58
CA ASP A 121 -8.09 17.01 9.33
C ASP A 121 -9.00 16.45 10.45
N GLN A 122 -8.85 17.00 11.64
CA GLN A 122 -9.57 16.55 12.84
C GLN A 122 -10.94 17.20 12.96
N GLY A 123 -11.23 18.26 12.18
CA GLY A 123 -12.53 18.94 12.18
C GLY A 123 -13.04 19.29 13.59
N GLN A 124 -14.36 19.45 13.73
CA GLN A 124 -15.02 19.68 15.04
C GLN A 124 -15.32 18.38 15.80
N GLN A 125 -15.35 17.24 15.12
CA GLN A 125 -15.61 15.94 15.74
C GLN A 125 -14.29 15.28 16.15
N ARG A 126 -14.04 15.20 17.47
CA ARG A 126 -12.91 14.46 18.06
C ARG A 126 -13.07 12.96 17.82
N GLY A 127 -12.75 12.50 16.61
CA GLY A 127 -12.51 11.09 16.34
C GLY A 127 -11.23 10.61 17.03
N GLU A 128 -11.06 9.30 17.13
CA GLU A 128 -9.79 8.71 17.58
C GLU A 128 -8.67 9.02 16.58
N VAL A 129 -7.47 9.25 17.10
CA VAL A 129 -6.31 9.75 16.33
C VAL A 129 -5.07 8.93 16.64
N SER A 130 -4.06 9.04 15.78
CA SER A 130 -2.76 8.42 16.00
C SER A 130 -2.15 8.91 17.32
N PRO A 131 -1.54 8.00 18.12
CA PRO A 131 -0.75 8.39 19.29
C PRO A 131 0.52 9.18 18.93
N TYR A 132 0.89 9.23 17.64
CA TYR A 132 2.05 9.95 17.12
C TYR A 132 1.68 11.26 16.41
N LEU A 133 0.43 11.71 16.53
CA LEU A 133 -0.11 12.84 15.77
C LEU A 133 0.76 14.11 15.82
N ALA A 134 1.24 14.51 17.00
CA ALA A 134 2.01 15.76 17.14
C ALA A 134 3.28 15.73 16.28
N GLU A 135 3.99 14.60 16.27
CA GLU A 135 5.18 14.42 15.45
C GLU A 135 4.85 14.31 13.97
N LEU A 136 3.74 13.64 13.63
CA LEU A 136 3.25 13.57 12.25
C LEU A 136 2.92 14.95 11.67
N LEU A 137 2.28 15.83 12.45
CA LEU A 137 2.00 17.21 12.04
C LEU A 137 3.30 18.01 11.82
N ARG A 138 4.28 17.85 12.70
CA ARG A 138 5.60 18.49 12.57
C ARG A 138 6.32 18.06 11.29
N LEU A 139 6.31 16.76 11.00
CA LEU A 139 6.93 16.21 9.79
C LEU A 139 6.19 16.63 8.51
N GLU A 140 4.86 16.73 8.56
CA GLU A 140 4.09 17.22 7.41
C GLU A 140 4.44 18.67 7.08
N GLU A 141 4.57 19.52 8.10
CA GLU A 141 4.96 20.92 7.92
C GLU A 141 6.37 21.04 7.33
N GLN A 142 7.31 20.21 7.79
CA GLN A 142 8.65 20.14 7.20
C GLN A 142 8.59 19.73 5.71
N ALA A 143 7.83 18.69 5.38
CA ALA A 143 7.67 18.24 4.00
C ALA A 143 7.02 19.32 3.09
N LYS A 144 6.10 20.13 3.63
CA LYS A 144 5.52 21.30 2.93
C LYS A 144 6.56 22.39 2.66
N GLN A 145 7.38 22.71 3.66
CA GLN A 145 8.42 23.72 3.54
C GLN A 145 9.47 23.33 2.50
N GLU A 146 9.92 22.07 2.53
CA GLU A 146 10.89 21.51 1.60
C GLU A 146 10.30 21.21 0.22
N GLY A 147 8.97 21.18 0.09
CA GLY A 147 8.29 20.92 -1.18
C GLY A 147 8.44 19.47 -1.65
N LEU A 148 8.31 18.51 -0.72
CA LEU A 148 8.51 17.08 -1.00
C LEU A 148 7.23 16.39 -1.48
N GLY A 149 7.40 15.43 -2.40
CA GLY A 149 6.32 14.59 -2.90
C GLY A 149 5.12 15.42 -3.35
N ARG A 150 3.97 15.19 -2.72
CA ARG A 150 2.71 15.90 -3.02
C ARG A 150 2.74 17.40 -2.74
N TRP A 151 3.75 17.87 -2.00
CA TRP A 151 3.95 19.28 -1.68
C TRP A 151 4.91 19.98 -2.65
N SER A 152 5.31 19.30 -3.73
CA SER A 152 6.17 19.87 -4.77
C SER A 152 5.70 21.25 -5.22
N LYS A 153 6.65 22.18 -5.23
CA LYS A 153 6.47 23.57 -5.68
C LYS A 153 6.84 23.73 -7.17
N THR A 154 7.31 22.67 -7.81
CA THR A 154 7.70 22.67 -9.21
C THR A 154 6.45 22.75 -10.10
N PRO A 155 6.33 23.78 -10.96
CA PRO A 155 5.20 23.89 -11.89
C PRO A 155 5.06 22.64 -12.77
N GLY A 156 3.84 22.11 -12.89
CA GLY A 156 3.56 20.92 -13.70
C GLY A 156 3.87 19.56 -13.03
N ALA A 157 4.44 19.55 -11.82
CA ALA A 157 4.81 18.30 -11.16
C ALA A 157 3.60 17.42 -10.80
N ALA A 158 2.48 18.04 -10.42
CA ALA A 158 1.26 17.31 -10.10
C ALA A 158 0.72 16.59 -11.33
N GLU A 159 0.64 17.26 -12.48
CA GLU A 159 0.18 16.70 -13.74
C GLU A 159 1.14 15.61 -14.25
N ALA A 160 2.45 15.83 -14.16
CA ALA A 160 3.46 14.88 -14.59
C ALA A 160 3.49 13.58 -13.74
N SER A 161 3.02 13.63 -12.49
CA SER A 161 2.93 12.46 -11.61
C SER A 161 1.73 11.55 -11.92
N ILE A 162 0.77 12.01 -12.72
CA ILE A 162 -0.39 11.20 -13.09
C ILE A 162 0.00 10.28 -14.24
N ARG A 163 -0.07 8.97 -14.00
CA ARG A 163 0.22 7.98 -15.04
C ARG A 163 -0.83 8.01 -16.14
N ASN A 164 -0.38 7.91 -17.39
CA ASN A 164 -1.25 7.59 -18.52
C ASN A 164 -1.51 6.08 -18.55
N LEU A 165 -2.60 5.65 -17.90
CA LEU A 165 -2.94 4.23 -17.76
C LEU A 165 -3.70 3.71 -18.99
N PRO A 166 -3.31 2.55 -19.55
CA PRO A 166 -4.06 1.94 -20.65
C PRO A 166 -5.43 1.44 -20.18
N PRO A 167 -6.40 1.24 -21.09
CA PRO A 167 -7.72 0.71 -20.75
C PRO A 167 -7.69 -0.58 -19.91
N SER A 168 -6.71 -1.46 -20.19
CA SER A 168 -6.47 -2.70 -19.46
C SER A 168 -6.25 -2.46 -17.95
N ALA A 169 -5.53 -1.39 -17.59
CA ALA A 169 -5.21 -1.02 -16.21
C ALA A 169 -6.38 -0.41 -15.43
N ILE A 170 -7.38 0.14 -16.13
CA ILE A 170 -8.56 0.79 -15.53
C ILE A 170 -9.84 -0.02 -15.72
N GLY A 171 -9.71 -1.35 -15.87
CA GLY A 171 -10.84 -2.28 -15.86
C GLY A 171 -11.60 -2.40 -17.17
N ASN A 172 -11.01 -1.96 -18.29
CA ASN A 172 -11.53 -2.18 -19.64
C ASN A 172 -10.52 -3.03 -20.46
N PRO A 173 -10.53 -4.37 -20.28
CA PRO A 173 -9.57 -5.26 -20.94
C PRO A 173 -9.83 -5.46 -22.43
N SER A 174 -10.99 -5.00 -22.94
CA SER A 174 -11.47 -5.27 -24.31
C SER A 174 -10.57 -4.70 -25.41
N ASN A 175 -9.63 -3.81 -25.07
CA ASN A 175 -8.72 -3.15 -26.01
C ASN A 175 -7.26 -3.62 -25.90
N LEU A 176 -6.97 -4.72 -25.18
CA LEU A 176 -5.60 -5.25 -25.12
C LEU A 176 -5.27 -6.05 -26.39
N ASP A 177 -4.42 -5.49 -27.25
CA ASP A 177 -3.81 -6.22 -28.38
C ASP A 177 -2.70 -7.16 -27.88
N ALA A 178 -3.11 -8.33 -27.37
CA ALA A 178 -2.19 -9.33 -26.85
C ALA A 178 -1.23 -9.88 -27.93
N MET A 179 -1.69 -9.98 -29.18
CA MET A 179 -0.88 -10.51 -30.28
C MET A 179 0.17 -9.50 -30.74
N GLY A 180 -0.18 -8.21 -30.83
CA GLY A 180 0.78 -7.14 -31.08
C GLY A 180 1.81 -7.03 -29.96
N LEU A 181 1.36 -7.08 -28.70
CA LEU A 181 2.25 -7.07 -27.52
C LEU A 181 3.25 -8.23 -27.58
N LEU A 182 2.79 -9.45 -27.85
CA LEU A 182 3.66 -10.63 -27.98
C LEU A 182 4.63 -10.46 -29.15
N SER A 183 4.15 -10.06 -30.32
CA SER A 183 4.97 -9.93 -31.52
C SER A 183 6.10 -8.91 -31.34
N ALA A 184 5.82 -7.79 -30.66
CA ALA A 184 6.80 -6.74 -30.40
C ALA A 184 7.86 -7.12 -29.34
N ASN A 185 7.50 -7.99 -28.39
CA ASN A 185 8.33 -8.27 -27.20
C ASN A 185 8.85 -9.71 -27.11
N LYS A 186 8.52 -10.57 -28.08
CA LYS A 186 8.90 -11.99 -28.06
C LYS A 186 10.41 -12.16 -27.86
N GLY A 187 10.77 -12.98 -26.88
CA GLY A 187 12.16 -13.30 -26.55
C GLY A 187 12.90 -12.22 -25.76
N ARG A 188 12.24 -11.13 -25.36
CA ARG A 188 12.83 -10.07 -24.54
C ARG A 188 12.27 -10.12 -23.11
N PRO A 189 13.12 -10.01 -22.08
CA PRO A 189 12.66 -9.77 -20.72
C PRO A 189 11.88 -8.46 -20.64
N MET A 190 10.76 -8.47 -19.91
CA MET A 190 9.98 -7.29 -19.60
C MET A 190 9.92 -7.11 -18.09
N GLU A 191 10.14 -5.89 -17.61
CA GLU A 191 9.95 -5.58 -16.20
C GLU A 191 8.45 -5.51 -15.89
N ALA A 192 8.05 -6.07 -14.75
CA ALA A 192 6.66 -6.11 -14.35
C ALA A 192 6.49 -6.05 -12.85
N ILE A 193 5.35 -5.50 -12.41
CA ILE A 193 4.94 -5.48 -11.00
C ILE A 193 3.79 -6.46 -10.84
N VAL A 194 3.97 -7.49 -10.01
CA VAL A 194 2.91 -8.42 -9.65
C VAL A 194 1.90 -7.72 -8.75
N GLU A 195 0.65 -7.65 -9.19
CA GLU A 195 -0.43 -7.02 -8.44
C GLU A 195 -1.40 -8.03 -7.85
N GLN A 196 -1.66 -9.14 -8.55
CA GLN A 196 -2.55 -10.19 -8.06
C GLN A 196 -1.97 -11.56 -8.34
N VAL A 197 -2.08 -12.46 -7.37
CA VAL A 197 -1.82 -13.89 -7.56
C VAL A 197 -3.18 -14.57 -7.62
N ARG A 198 -3.50 -15.20 -8.75
CA ARG A 198 -4.76 -15.95 -8.92
C ARG A 198 -4.64 -17.34 -8.34
N ASP A 199 -3.55 -18.01 -8.68
CA ASP A 199 -3.16 -19.35 -8.24
C ASP A 199 -1.63 -19.50 -8.38
N GLY A 200 -1.09 -20.70 -8.10
CA GLY A 200 0.36 -20.93 -8.12
C GLY A 200 1.02 -20.82 -9.50
N SER A 201 0.25 -20.77 -10.58
CA SER A 201 0.73 -20.69 -11.97
C SER A 201 0.23 -19.46 -12.73
N THR A 202 -0.65 -18.68 -12.12
CA THR A 202 -1.31 -17.54 -12.76
C THR A 202 -1.20 -16.28 -11.92
N VAL A 203 -0.59 -15.24 -12.49
CA VAL A 203 -0.45 -13.92 -11.86
C VAL A 203 -1.00 -12.83 -12.77
N ARG A 204 -1.35 -11.69 -12.19
CA ARG A 204 -1.67 -10.46 -12.92
C ARG A 204 -0.66 -9.40 -12.60
N VAL A 205 -0.18 -8.74 -13.64
CA VAL A 205 0.94 -7.83 -13.55
C VAL A 205 0.66 -6.53 -14.28
N TYR A 206 1.27 -5.45 -13.83
CA TYR A 206 1.52 -4.28 -14.68
C TYR A 206 2.85 -4.49 -15.39
N LEU A 207 2.84 -4.50 -16.73
CA LEU A 207 4.07 -4.47 -17.53
C LEU A 207 4.58 -3.03 -17.60
N LEU A 208 5.87 -2.82 -17.37
CA LEU A 208 6.50 -1.51 -17.39
C LEU A 208 7.19 -1.23 -18.75
N PRO A 209 7.28 0.05 -19.17
CA PRO A 209 6.77 1.25 -18.49
C PRO A 209 5.30 1.61 -18.81
N GLU A 210 4.64 0.94 -19.76
CA GLU A 210 3.31 1.35 -20.26
C GLU A 210 2.13 0.95 -19.35
N PHE A 211 2.39 0.27 -18.24
CA PHE A 211 1.39 -0.19 -17.28
C PHE A 211 0.28 -1.06 -17.88
N GLN A 212 0.57 -1.83 -18.94
CA GLN A 212 -0.39 -2.80 -19.46
C GLN A 212 -0.73 -3.83 -18.38
N PHE A 213 -2.01 -3.95 -18.04
CA PHE A 213 -2.46 -4.88 -17.02
C PHE A 213 -2.87 -6.20 -17.65
N VAL A 214 -2.04 -7.23 -17.46
CA VAL A 214 -2.18 -8.51 -18.15
C VAL A 214 -2.19 -9.67 -17.17
N GLN A 215 -2.82 -10.77 -17.57
CA GLN A 215 -2.74 -12.04 -16.87
C GLN A 215 -1.63 -12.89 -17.52
N VAL A 216 -0.67 -13.30 -16.70
CA VAL A 216 0.49 -14.11 -17.11
C VAL A 216 0.32 -15.51 -16.55
N PHE A 217 0.50 -16.49 -17.42
CA PHE A 217 0.54 -17.91 -17.08
C PHE A 217 1.99 -18.38 -17.13
N VAL A 218 2.42 -19.09 -16.09
CA VAL A 218 3.75 -19.67 -16.05
C VAL A 218 3.82 -20.81 -17.07
N ALA A 219 4.71 -20.68 -18.05
CA ALA A 219 4.85 -21.66 -19.11
C ALA A 219 5.38 -23.00 -18.57
N GLY A 220 4.87 -24.11 -19.13
CA GLY A 220 5.35 -25.46 -18.84
C GLY A 220 4.80 -26.09 -17.55
N ILE A 221 3.89 -25.43 -16.83
CA ILE A 221 3.22 -25.98 -15.66
C ILE A 221 1.70 -25.81 -15.75
N GLN A 222 0.95 -26.68 -15.07
CA GLN A 222 -0.50 -26.57 -14.88
C GLN A 222 -0.81 -27.04 -13.45
N ILE A 223 -1.62 -26.25 -12.73
CA ILE A 223 -2.04 -26.51 -11.34
C ILE A 223 -3.56 -26.67 -11.31
#